data_AF-A0A2H5V952-F1
#
_entry.id   AF-A0A2H5V952-F1
#
_cell.length_a   1.000
_cell.length_b   1.000
_cell.length_c   1.000
_cell.angle_alpha   90.00
_cell.angle_beta   90.00
_cell.angle_gamma   90.00
#
_symmetry.space_group_name_H-M   'P 1'
#
loop_
_entity.id
_entity.type
_entity.pdbx_description
1 polymer ?
#
loop_
_entity_poly.entity_id
_entity_poly.type
_entity_poly.pdbx_seq_one_letter_code
_entity_poly.pdbx_strand_id
1 'polypeptide(L)'
;MAAVKYRLDNLTAIVDRNGIQQDGLTENIMPLEPLAAKWGAFNWNVIQIDGYDFEQIIDAYNKAEETLNRPTVIIAHTTKGKGVSFMEWSPQWHGQAPKKEQVSKILEEMGLL
;
A
#
# COMPACT_ATOMS: atom_id res chain seq x y z
N MET A 1 3.39 -7.11 -17.88
CA MET A 1 3.92 -7.62 -19.18
C MET A 1 5.25 -7.00 -19.57
N ALA A 2 5.37 -5.67 -19.75
CA ALA A 2 6.62 -5.05 -20.19
C ALA A 2 7.81 -5.28 -19.23
N ALA A 3 7.63 -5.05 -17.93
CA ALA A 3 8.71 -5.22 -16.94
C ALA A 3 9.30 -6.64 -16.92
N VAL A 4 8.47 -7.67 -17.06
CA VAL A 4 8.93 -9.06 -17.20
C VAL A 4 9.64 -9.30 -18.54
N LYS A 5 9.10 -8.79 -19.65
CA LYS A 5 9.75 -8.91 -20.98
C LYS A 5 11.20 -8.41 -20.95
N TYR A 6 11.43 -7.28 -20.28
CA TYR A 6 12.73 -6.66 -20.16
C TYR A 6 13.53 -7.15 -18.94
N ARG A 7 13.02 -8.15 -18.21
CA ARG A 7 13.70 -8.75 -17.04
C ARG A 7 14.14 -7.70 -16.02
N LEU A 8 13.27 -6.74 -15.73
CA LEU A 8 13.57 -5.64 -14.80
C LEU A 8 13.56 -6.14 -13.35
N ASP A 9 14.56 -6.92 -12.96
CA ASP A 9 14.79 -7.32 -11.56
C ASP A 9 15.18 -6.13 -10.66
N ASN A 10 15.71 -5.07 -11.25
CA ASN A 10 15.92 -3.78 -10.59
C ASN A 10 14.64 -2.95 -10.38
N LEU A 11 13.45 -3.47 -10.69
CA LEU A 11 12.17 -2.80 -10.46
C LEU A 11 11.39 -3.46 -9.32
N THR A 12 11.21 -2.69 -8.24
CA THR A 12 10.34 -3.05 -7.12
C THR A 12 9.18 -2.05 -7.05
N ALA A 13 7.95 -2.54 -7.20
CA ALA A 13 6.74 -1.76 -7.00
C ALA A 13 6.16 -2.02 -5.61
N ILE A 14 5.52 -1.01 -5.03
CA ILE A 14 4.78 -1.14 -3.77
C ILE A 14 3.32 -0.79 -4.05
N VAL A 15 2.42 -1.68 -3.67
CA VAL A 15 0.99 -1.41 -3.66
C VAL A 15 0.59 -1.10 -2.23
N ASP A 16 0.18 0.15 -2.00
CA ASP A 16 -0.49 0.56 -0.77
C ASP A 16 -1.92 0.00 -0.75
N ARG A 17 -2.09 -1.20 -0.17
CA ARG A 17 -3.36 -1.92 -0.13
C ARG A 17 -4.18 -1.48 1.08
N ASN A 18 -4.65 -0.24 1.03
CA ASN A 18 -5.41 0.40 2.12
C ASN A 18 -6.95 0.23 2.06
N GLY A 19 -7.47 -0.41 1.00
CA GLY A 19 -8.91 -0.72 0.86
C GLY A 19 -9.83 0.42 0.42
N ILE A 20 -9.32 1.64 0.22
CA ILE A 20 -10.14 2.83 -0.01
C ILE A 20 -9.74 3.56 -1.29
N GLN A 21 -10.75 3.86 -2.11
CA GLN A 21 -10.67 4.78 -3.23
C GLN A 21 -11.59 6.00 -3.03
N GLN A 22 -11.70 6.88 -4.03
CA GLN A 22 -12.48 8.12 -3.97
C GLN A 22 -13.92 7.93 -3.51
N ASP A 23 -14.64 7.00 -4.13
CA ASP A 23 -16.08 6.84 -3.89
C ASP A 23 -16.41 5.81 -2.80
N GLY A 24 -15.41 5.29 -2.08
CA GLY A 24 -15.62 4.34 -0.99
C GLY A 24 -14.61 3.19 -0.95
N LEU A 25 -15.04 2.08 -0.34
CA LEU A 25 -14.24 0.85 -0.26
C LEU A 25 -14.07 0.23 -1.65
N THR A 26 -12.85 -0.20 -1.97
CA THR A 26 -12.54 -0.85 -3.25
C THR A 26 -13.41 -2.09 -3.47
N GLU A 27 -13.72 -2.83 -2.42
CA GLU A 27 -14.51 -4.06 -2.41
C GLU A 27 -15.98 -3.82 -2.78
N ASN A 28 -16.48 -2.59 -2.58
CA ASN A 28 -17.85 -2.23 -2.93
C ASN A 28 -17.94 -1.59 -4.32
N ILE A 29 -16.94 -0.80 -4.71
CA ILE A 29 -16.99 -0.03 -5.96
C ILE A 29 -16.35 -0.78 -7.14
N MET A 30 -15.14 -1.33 -6.95
CA MET A 30 -14.42 -2.09 -7.98
C MET A 30 -13.49 -3.12 -7.32
N PRO A 31 -13.99 -4.34 -7.05
CA PRO A 31 -13.25 -5.35 -6.31
C PRO A 31 -11.91 -5.72 -6.99
N LEU A 32 -10.82 -5.69 -6.22
CA LEU A 32 -9.47 -5.96 -6.73
C LEU A 32 -9.03 -7.42 -6.58
N GLU A 33 -9.67 -8.20 -5.69
CA GLU A 33 -9.23 -9.58 -5.42
C GLU A 33 -9.51 -10.54 -6.60
N PRO A 34 -8.68 -11.60 -6.77
CA PRO A 34 -7.44 -11.89 -6.05
C PRO A 34 -6.24 -11.07 -6.58
N LEU A 35 -5.78 -10.06 -5.83
CA LEU A 35 -4.82 -9.06 -6.32
C LEU A 35 -3.42 -9.67 -6.51
N ALA A 36 -2.95 -10.45 -5.54
CA ALA A 36 -1.67 -11.15 -5.61
C ALA A 36 -1.61 -12.11 -6.82
N ALA A 37 -2.70 -12.84 -7.09
CA ALA A 37 -2.77 -13.75 -8.22
C ALA A 37 -2.73 -13.01 -9.56
N LYS A 38 -3.37 -11.83 -9.67
CA LYS A 38 -3.30 -10.99 -10.87
C LYS A 38 -1.86 -10.56 -11.17
N TRP A 39 -1.11 -10.11 -10.17
CA TRP A 39 0.32 -9.79 -10.32
C TRP A 39 1.16 -11.01 -10.71
N GLY A 40 0.95 -12.14 -10.03
CA GLY A 40 1.62 -13.40 -10.32
C GLY A 40 1.36 -13.90 -11.74
N ALA A 41 0.13 -13.73 -12.26
CA ALA A 41 -0.21 -14.08 -13.65
C ALA A 41 0.57 -13.24 -14.69
N PHE A 42 1.04 -12.05 -14.31
CA PHE A 42 1.96 -11.26 -15.13
C PHE A 42 3.43 -11.61 -14.92
N ASN A 43 3.74 -12.69 -14.19
CA ASN A 43 5.06 -13.24 -13.87
C ASN A 43 5.95 -12.31 -13.02
N TRP A 44 5.32 -11.52 -12.15
CA TRP A 44 6.03 -10.76 -11.11
C TRP A 44 6.34 -11.68 -9.92
N ASN A 45 7.43 -11.39 -9.22
CA ASN A 45 7.59 -11.87 -7.85
C ASN A 45 6.62 -11.10 -6.94
N VAL A 46 5.81 -11.80 -6.14
CA VAL A 46 4.76 -11.17 -5.33
C VAL A 46 5.06 -11.45 -3.86
N ILE A 47 5.20 -10.39 -3.07
CA ILE A 47 5.40 -10.45 -1.62
C ILE A 47 4.23 -9.71 -0.97
N GLN A 48 3.63 -10.29 0.07
CA GLN A 48 2.59 -9.64 0.87
C GLN A 48 3.10 -9.42 2.28
N ILE A 49 2.86 -8.24 2.83
CA ILE A 49 3.33 -7.85 4.16
C ILE A 49 2.26 -7.05 4.91
N ASP A 50 2.38 -7.03 6.24
CA ASP A 50 1.85 -5.93 7.04
C ASP A 50 2.65 -4.66 6.72
N GLY A 51 1.98 -3.60 6.25
CA GLY A 51 2.62 -2.34 5.88
C GLY A 51 3.11 -1.50 7.06
N TYR A 52 2.91 -1.96 8.30
CA TYR A 52 3.40 -1.33 9.53
C TYR A 52 4.47 -2.14 10.25
N ASP A 53 4.78 -3.34 9.78
CA ASP A 53 5.82 -4.20 10.34
C ASP A 53 7.15 -3.92 9.61
N PHE A 54 8.05 -3.23 10.30
CA PHE A 54 9.36 -2.87 9.75
C PHE A 54 10.23 -4.08 9.43
N GLU A 55 10.13 -5.18 10.18
CA GLU A 55 10.88 -6.39 9.89
C GLU A 55 10.39 -7.00 8.58
N GLN A 56 9.07 -7.09 8.38
CA GLN A 56 8.49 -7.59 7.13
C GLN A 56 8.83 -6.69 5.94
N ILE A 57 8.84 -5.36 6.13
CA ILE A 57 9.24 -4.40 5.09
C ILE A 57 10.69 -4.66 4.67
N ILE A 58 11.62 -4.72 5.63
CA ILE A 58 13.04 -4.94 5.35
C ILE A 58 13.25 -6.29 4.65
N ASP A 59 12.64 -7.35 5.16
CA ASP A 59 12.72 -8.68 4.56
C ASP A 59 12.15 -8.74 3.14
N ALA A 60 11.07 -7.99 2.87
CA ALA A 60 10.50 -7.90 1.53
C ALA A 60 11.45 -7.23 0.54
N TYR A 61 12.15 -6.18 0.95
CA TYR A 61 13.18 -5.55 0.12
C TYR A 61 14.38 -6.47 -0.12
N ASN A 62 14.88 -7.14 0.92
CA ASN A 62 15.97 -8.11 0.76
C ASN A 62 15.60 -9.21 -0.25
N LYS A 63 14.40 -9.78 -0.15
CA LYS A 63 13.89 -10.77 -1.11
C LYS A 63 13.70 -10.20 -2.52
N ALA A 64 13.35 -8.92 -2.64
CA ALA A 64 13.23 -8.26 -3.92
C ALA A 64 14.60 -8.11 -4.60
N GLU A 65 15.65 -7.73 -3.86
CA GLU A 65 17.02 -7.64 -4.34
C GLU A 65 17.60 -8.99 -4.77
N GLU A 66 17.25 -10.07 -4.07
CA GLU A 66 17.64 -11.44 -4.42
C GLU A 66 16.88 -12.01 -5.64
N THR A 67 15.78 -11.36 -6.05
CA THR A 67 14.96 -11.84 -7.16
C THR A 67 15.58 -11.44 -8.50
N LEU A 68 16.00 -12.43 -9.29
CA LEU A 68 16.62 -12.20 -10.60
C LEU A 68 15.65 -12.39 -11.77
N ASN A 69 15.90 -11.69 -12.88
CA ASN A 69 15.22 -11.80 -14.17
C ASN A 69 13.72 -11.45 -14.18
N ARG A 70 13.15 -10.90 -13.11
CA ARG A 70 11.76 -10.46 -13.04
C ARG A 70 11.57 -9.36 -11.99
N PRO A 71 10.64 -8.42 -12.21
CA PRO A 71 10.29 -7.40 -11.23
C PRO A 71 9.61 -8.01 -9.99
N THR A 72 9.67 -7.27 -8.88
CA THR A 72 8.98 -7.59 -7.62
C THR A 72 7.86 -6.59 -7.34
N VAL A 73 6.73 -7.07 -6.84
CA VAL A 73 5.70 -6.24 -6.23
C VAL A 73 5.53 -6.62 -4.77
N ILE A 74 5.57 -5.63 -3.90
CA ILE A 74 5.28 -5.72 -2.48
C ILE A 74 3.86 -5.18 -2.29
N ILE A 75 2.93 -6.03 -1.88
CA ILE A 75 1.56 -5.65 -1.53
C ILE A 75 1.56 -5.41 -0.02
N ALA A 76 1.61 -4.14 0.38
CA ALA A 76 1.62 -3.72 1.76
C ALA A 76 0.19 -3.46 2.23
N HIS A 77 -0.30 -4.27 3.18
CA HIS A 77 -1.63 -4.08 3.77
C HIS A 77 -1.55 -2.97 4.81
N THR A 78 -2.32 -1.91 4.59
CA THR A 78 -2.29 -0.68 5.39
C THR A 78 -3.70 -0.22 5.74
N THR A 79 -3.80 0.78 6.59
CA THR A 79 -5.00 1.54 6.93
C THR A 79 -4.85 2.96 6.41
N LYS A 80 -5.75 3.40 5.54
CA LYS A 80 -5.74 4.81 5.07
C LYS A 80 -6.04 5.73 6.25
N GLY A 81 -5.27 6.81 6.38
CA GLY A 81 -5.41 7.76 7.50
C GLY A 81 -4.80 7.27 8.82
N LYS A 82 -3.94 6.24 8.78
CA LYS A 82 -3.27 5.68 9.97
C LYS A 82 -2.69 6.76 10.88
N GLY A 83 -2.92 6.61 12.18
CA GLY A 83 -2.38 7.50 13.21
C GLY A 83 -3.28 8.69 13.55
N VAL A 84 -4.42 8.85 12.86
CA VAL A 84 -5.46 9.82 13.20
C VAL A 84 -6.80 9.11 13.28
N SER A 85 -7.34 8.97 14.49
CA SER A 85 -8.49 8.16 14.87
C SER A 85 -9.74 8.39 14.00
N PHE A 86 -10.01 9.64 13.62
CA PHE A 86 -11.17 10.01 12.82
C PHE A 86 -10.92 9.99 11.30
N MET A 87 -9.68 9.75 10.88
CA MET A 87 -9.29 9.56 9.48
C MET A 87 -9.10 8.10 9.11
N GLU A 88 -8.74 7.25 10.07
CA GLU A 88 -8.61 5.81 9.84
C GLU A 88 -9.88 5.22 9.21
N TRP A 89 -9.71 4.47 8.12
CA TRP A 89 -10.80 3.79 7.39
C TRP A 89 -11.92 4.69 6.84
N SER A 90 -11.67 5.99 6.67
CA SER A 90 -12.68 6.93 6.19
C SER A 90 -12.40 7.43 4.76
N PRO A 91 -13.22 7.04 3.76
CA PRO A 91 -13.10 7.52 2.37
C PRO A 91 -13.23 9.04 2.24
N GLN A 92 -13.95 9.68 3.17
CA GLN A 92 -14.11 11.14 3.19
C GLN A 92 -12.78 11.88 3.25
N TRP A 93 -11.76 11.30 3.91
CA TRP A 93 -10.43 11.88 4.03
C TRP A 93 -9.50 11.54 2.85
N HIS A 94 -10.01 10.97 1.75
CA HIS A 94 -9.16 10.68 0.58
C HIS A 94 -8.63 11.95 -0.09
N GLY A 95 -9.46 12.98 -0.21
CA GLY A 95 -9.11 14.25 -0.85
C GLY A 95 -9.54 15.50 -0.07
N GLN A 96 -10.16 15.32 1.10
CA GLN A 96 -10.59 16.44 1.94
C GLN A 96 -9.43 16.96 2.79
N ALA A 97 -9.13 18.25 2.66
CA ALA A 97 -8.19 18.92 3.55
C ALA A 97 -8.79 19.09 4.96
N PRO A 98 -8.00 18.89 6.04
CA PRO A 98 -8.43 19.20 7.40
C PRO A 98 -8.74 20.68 7.57
N LYS A 99 -9.74 21.01 8.39
CA LYS A 99 -10.00 22.39 8.82
C LYS A 99 -8.94 22.82 9.84
N LYS A 100 -8.74 24.13 9.98
CA LYS A 100 -7.77 24.71 10.92
C LYS A 100 -7.96 24.21 12.36
N GLU A 101 -9.22 24.04 12.77
CA GLU A 101 -9.59 23.59 14.11
C GLU A 101 -9.25 22.11 14.35
N GLN A 102 -9.08 21.32 13.30
CA GLN A 102 -8.76 19.89 13.39
C GLN A 102 -7.26 19.63 13.47
N VAL A 103 -6.42 20.62 13.10
CA VAL A 103 -4.95 20.46 13.01
C VAL A 103 -4.34 20.12 14.37
N SER A 104 -4.71 20.82 15.44
CA SER A 104 -4.16 20.56 16.78
C SER A 104 -4.43 19.12 17.22
N LYS A 105 -5.66 18.63 17.02
CA LYS A 105 -6.03 17.25 17.35
C LYS A 105 -5.25 16.22 16.52
N ILE A 106 -5.02 16.48 15.23
CA ILE A 106 -4.22 15.61 14.36
C ILE A 106 -2.79 15.50 14.90
N LEU A 107 -2.18 16.63 15.24
CA LEU A 107 -0.81 16.67 15.74
C LEU A 107 -0.68 15.99 17.11
N GLU A 108 -1.64 16.17 18.02
CA GLU A 108 -1.72 15.46 19.29
C GLU A 108 -1.80 13.94 19.09
N GLU A 109 -2.70 13.46 18.22
CA GLU A 109 -2.84 12.01 17.94
C GLU A 109 -1.60 11.41 17.27
N MET A 110 -0.85 12.19 16.49
CA MET A 110 0.43 11.80 15.91
C MET A 110 1.60 11.88 16.91
N GLY A 111 1.39 12.39 18.13
CA GLY A 111 2.46 12.59 19.12
C GLY A 111 3.45 13.70 18.75
N LEU A 112 3.02 14.68 17.95
CA LEU A 112 3.81 15.82 17.49
C LEU A 112 3.55 17.11 18.28
N LEU A 113 2.55 17.08 19.17
CA LEU A 113 2.24 18.07 20.21
C LEU A 113 2.05 17.31 21.54
#